data_AF-A0A9E1ZVW2-F1
#
_entry.id   AF-A0A9E1ZVW2-F1
#
_cell.length_a   1.000
_cell.length_b   1.000
_cell.length_c   1.000
_cell.angle_alpha   90.00
_cell.angle_beta   90.00
_cell.angle_gamma   90.00
#
_symmetry.space_group_name_H-M   'P 1'
#
loop_
_entity.id
_entity.type
_entity.pdbx_description
1 polymer ?
#
loop_
_entity_poly.entity_id
_entity_poly.type
_entity_poly.pdbx_seq_one_letter_code
_entity_poly.pdbx_strand_id
1 'polypeptide(L)'
;MNSIDTPSEIKSPEAYQAAMLALNNKTRPPAVLRLLMNAFESYRQARKIGWSRPWNKYGVKTFQSFRLDLNQDTDLITFAKDLAPSDMPEDARTYVEDLLDDAPNSRQQLMGFLFFHEIVDGDQIHEGVTLSFGRKHQKRYRDRLDFVFEAPVQNGQAGSFSKLRIYVDPFQGVKPPLWETECDGAAMTSAPVAFGRLCAVYKEWQSVQGRPWDHWTSVYIDHFGPRRHFVENSHFPVFETVAT
;
A
#
# COMPACT_ATOMS: atom_id res chain seq x y z
N MET A 1 12.87 6.61 37.84
CA MET A 1 12.46 6.52 36.42
C MET A 1 13.17 5.32 35.82
N ASN A 2 12.46 4.22 35.58
CA ASN A 2 13.07 3.05 34.94
C ASN A 2 13.30 3.38 33.46
N SER A 3 14.56 3.40 33.02
CA SER A 3 14.89 3.44 31.60
C SER A 3 14.43 2.12 31.00
N ILE A 4 13.27 2.13 30.36
CA ILE A 4 12.82 0.98 29.59
C ILE A 4 13.57 1.07 28.27
N ASP A 5 14.55 0.17 28.11
CA ASP A 5 15.19 -0.10 26.83
C ASP A 5 14.11 -0.24 25.78
N THR A 6 14.05 0.72 24.86
CA THR A 6 13.15 0.63 23.72
C THR A 6 13.86 -0.26 22.71
N PRO A 7 13.32 -1.46 22.40
CA PRO A 7 14.02 -2.37 21.51
C PRO A 7 14.17 -1.73 20.13
N SER A 8 15.40 -1.66 19.62
CA SER A 8 15.67 -1.33 18.21
C SER A 8 15.19 -2.44 17.27
N GLU A 9 14.92 -3.64 17.81
CA GLU A 9 14.51 -4.81 17.05
C GLU A 9 13.54 -5.67 17.88
N ILE A 10 12.50 -6.21 17.24
CA ILE A 10 11.58 -7.19 17.84
C ILE A 10 11.93 -8.56 17.25
N LYS A 11 12.24 -9.55 18.10
CA LYS A 11 12.63 -10.90 17.67
C LYS A 11 11.65 -12.01 18.06
N SER A 12 10.79 -11.78 19.06
CA SER A 12 9.88 -12.79 19.59
C SER A 12 8.40 -12.35 19.61
N PRO A 13 7.45 -13.29 19.68
CA PRO A 13 6.03 -12.98 19.84
C PRO A 13 5.70 -12.19 21.11
N GLU A 14 6.42 -12.42 22.21
CA GLU A 14 6.21 -11.73 23.49
C GLU A 14 6.65 -10.27 23.38
N ALA A 15 7.82 -10.02 22.76
CA ALA A 15 8.29 -8.67 22.47
C ALA A 15 7.33 -7.93 21.52
N TYR A 16 6.72 -8.64 20.56
CA TYR A 16 5.68 -8.10 19.69
C TYR A 16 4.44 -7.67 20.48
N GLN A 17 3.95 -8.49 21.42
CA GLN A 17 2.80 -8.14 22.27
C GLN A 17 3.11 -6.94 23.17
N ALA A 18 4.30 -6.90 23.78
CA ALA A 18 4.74 -5.78 24.60
C ALA A 18 4.82 -4.48 23.78
N ALA A 19 5.39 -4.54 22.57
CA ALA A 19 5.43 -3.40 21.65
C ALA A 19 4.03 -2.93 21.26
N MET A 20 3.11 -3.85 20.96
CA MET A 20 1.72 -3.52 20.63
C MET A 20 1.01 -2.81 21.78
N LEU A 21 1.18 -3.30 23.02
CA LEU A 21 0.62 -2.64 24.22
C LEU A 21 1.21 -1.24 24.43
N ALA A 22 2.53 -1.10 24.28
CA ALA A 22 3.21 0.19 24.43
C ALA A 22 2.78 1.21 23.36
N LEU A 23 2.60 0.77 22.11
CA LEU A 23 2.03 1.59 21.03
C LEU A 23 0.60 2.01 21.39
N ASN A 24 -0.28 1.06 21.72
CA ASN A 24 -1.69 1.33 21.99
C ASN A 24 -1.91 2.33 23.14
N ASN A 25 -1.04 2.31 24.15
CA ASN A 25 -1.16 3.22 25.30
C ASN A 25 -0.77 4.68 24.96
N LYS A 26 -0.01 4.92 23.89
CA LYS A 26 0.40 6.27 23.41
C LYS A 26 1.08 7.16 24.47
N THR A 27 1.58 6.59 25.57
CA THR A 27 2.18 7.33 26.69
C THR A 27 3.67 7.64 26.51
N ARG A 28 4.28 7.20 25.40
CA ARG A 28 5.71 7.37 25.14
C ARG A 28 5.98 8.62 24.29
N PRO A 29 7.18 9.23 24.40
CA PRO A 29 7.58 10.33 23.52
C PRO A 29 7.47 9.97 22.04
N PRO A 30 7.12 10.90 21.13
CA PRO A 30 6.95 10.61 19.71
C PRO A 30 8.16 9.93 19.03
N ALA A 31 9.39 10.33 19.39
CA ALA A 31 10.61 9.70 18.88
C ALA A 31 10.69 8.22 19.27
N VAL A 32 10.29 7.87 20.50
CA VAL A 32 10.27 6.49 20.99
C VAL A 32 9.16 5.68 20.31
N LEU A 33 7.97 6.26 20.13
CA LEU A 33 6.87 5.63 19.39
C LEU A 33 7.27 5.34 17.94
N ARG A 34 8.00 6.25 17.30
CA ARG A 34 8.52 6.06 15.94
C ARG A 34 9.54 4.93 15.86
N LEU A 35 10.50 4.87 16.78
CA LEU A 35 11.45 3.75 16.85
C LEU A 35 10.73 2.41 17.03
N LEU A 36 9.80 2.35 17.99
CA LEU A 36 9.03 1.15 18.30
C LEU A 36 8.15 0.70 17.12
N MET A 37 7.50 1.65 16.45
CA MET A 37 6.63 1.37 15.31
C MET A 37 7.43 0.86 14.10
N ASN A 38 8.61 1.41 13.83
CA ASN A 38 9.47 0.91 12.76
C ASN A 38 10.02 -0.50 13.06
N ALA A 39 10.40 -0.78 14.32
CA ALA A 39 10.76 -2.14 14.75
C ALA A 39 9.57 -3.12 14.60
N PHE A 40 8.36 -2.67 14.93
CA PHE A 40 7.12 -3.41 14.76
C PHE A 40 6.79 -3.71 13.30
N GLU A 41 6.93 -2.72 12.41
CA GLU A 41 6.73 -2.91 10.98
C GLU A 41 7.77 -3.86 10.37
N SER A 42 9.03 -3.78 10.78
CA SER A 42 10.08 -4.71 10.34
C SER A 42 9.78 -6.15 10.78
N TYR A 43 9.33 -6.35 12.02
CA TYR A 43 8.88 -7.68 12.50
C TYR A 43 7.69 -8.22 11.69
N ARG A 44 6.71 -7.35 11.41
CA ARG A 44 5.51 -7.70 10.64
C ARG A 44 5.83 -8.10 9.21
N GLN A 45 6.66 -7.30 8.54
CA GLN A 45 7.12 -7.53 7.18
C GLN A 45 7.80 -8.90 7.06
N ALA A 46 8.77 -9.20 7.93
CA ALA A 46 9.50 -10.46 7.92
C ALA A 46 8.61 -11.70 8.14
N ARG A 47 7.36 -11.51 8.55
CA ARG A 47 6.38 -12.59 8.81
C ARG A 47 5.09 -12.44 8.01
N LYS A 48 5.04 -11.51 7.04
CA LYS A 48 3.83 -11.17 6.25
C LYS A 48 2.59 -10.87 7.11
N ILE A 49 2.80 -10.20 8.25
CA ILE A 49 1.72 -9.80 9.16
C ILE A 49 1.13 -8.46 8.71
N GLY A 50 -0.16 -8.48 8.36
CA GLY A 50 -0.91 -7.31 7.93
C GLY A 50 -0.50 -6.77 6.55
N TRP A 51 -0.63 -5.46 6.38
CA TRP A 51 -0.61 -4.80 5.07
C TRP A 51 0.79 -4.29 4.64
N SER A 52 1.84 -4.66 5.37
CA SER A 52 3.21 -4.21 5.14
C SER A 52 3.96 -5.20 4.24
N ARG A 53 4.59 -4.69 3.18
CA ARG A 53 5.41 -5.47 2.23
C ARG A 53 6.62 -4.64 1.77
N PRO A 54 7.74 -5.28 1.41
CA PRO A 54 8.96 -4.56 1.01
C PRO A 54 8.74 -3.53 -0.11
N TRP A 55 7.98 -3.89 -1.16
CA TRP A 55 7.70 -3.05 -2.32
C TRP A 55 6.82 -1.83 -2.02
N ASN A 56 6.18 -1.77 -0.85
CA ASN A 56 5.38 -0.62 -0.40
C ASN A 56 6.08 0.18 0.70
N LYS A 57 7.37 -0.07 0.98
CA LYS A 57 8.07 0.50 2.14
C LYS A 57 9.42 1.14 1.80
N TYR A 58 10.30 0.44 1.08
CA TYR A 58 11.65 0.94 0.83
C TYR A 58 11.66 1.90 -0.34
N GLY A 59 12.19 3.11 -0.14
CA GLY A 59 12.20 4.17 -1.15
C GLY A 59 10.83 4.82 -1.39
N VAL A 60 9.76 4.31 -0.76
CA VAL A 60 8.37 4.76 -0.93
C VAL A 60 7.99 5.73 0.17
N LYS A 61 7.26 6.79 -0.20
CA LYS A 61 6.57 7.70 0.72
C LYS A 61 5.09 7.78 0.34
N THR A 62 4.26 7.08 1.10
CA THR A 62 2.80 7.16 1.02
C THR A 62 2.30 8.41 1.75
N PHE A 63 1.74 9.34 1.00
CA PHE A 63 1.23 10.62 1.52
C PHE A 63 -0.28 10.67 1.66
N GLN A 64 -1.00 9.77 0.98
CA GLN A 64 -2.44 9.62 1.13
C GLN A 64 -2.81 8.15 0.98
N SER A 65 -3.77 7.69 1.78
CA SER A 65 -4.35 6.38 1.63
C SER A 65 -5.86 6.40 1.73
N PHE A 66 -6.52 5.53 0.97
CA PHE A 66 -7.96 5.30 1.03
C PHE A 66 -8.25 3.83 1.27
N ARG A 67 -9.37 3.58 1.96
CA ARG A 67 -9.94 2.24 2.08
C ARG A 67 -11.09 2.11 1.09
N LEU A 68 -11.13 0.98 0.38
CA LEU A 68 -12.22 0.68 -0.54
C LEU A 68 -13.48 0.24 0.23
N ASP A 69 -14.63 0.71 -0.23
CA ASP A 69 -15.93 0.09 0.00
C ASP A 69 -16.23 -0.84 -1.17
N LEU A 70 -16.04 -2.13 -0.92
CA LEU A 70 -16.11 -3.15 -1.97
C LEU A 70 -17.54 -3.35 -2.50
N ASN A 71 -18.58 -2.78 -1.90
CA ASN A 71 -19.92 -2.81 -2.49
C ASN A 71 -20.14 -1.64 -3.46
N GLN A 72 -19.36 -0.56 -3.34
CA GLN A 72 -19.51 0.66 -4.13
C GLN A 72 -18.40 0.84 -5.17
N ASP A 73 -17.20 0.34 -4.89
CA ASP A 73 -16.00 0.54 -5.71
C ASP A 73 -15.75 -0.68 -6.63
N THR A 74 -16.81 -1.17 -7.26
CA THR A 74 -16.74 -2.38 -8.09
C THR A 74 -15.90 -2.16 -9.36
N ASP A 75 -15.83 -0.93 -9.86
CA ASP A 75 -14.98 -0.53 -10.99
C ASP A 75 -13.49 -0.83 -10.72
N LEU A 76 -13.00 -0.54 -9.51
CA LEU A 76 -11.61 -0.82 -9.13
C LEU A 76 -11.29 -2.32 -9.09
N ILE A 77 -12.29 -3.16 -8.80
CA ILE A 77 -12.13 -4.62 -8.84
C ILE A 77 -12.16 -5.12 -10.27
N THR A 78 -13.03 -4.57 -11.12
CA THR A 78 -13.03 -4.86 -12.56
C THR A 78 -11.68 -4.51 -13.19
N PHE A 79 -11.12 -3.33 -12.90
CA PHE A 79 -9.78 -2.98 -13.39
C PHE A 79 -8.74 -4.00 -12.93
N ALA A 80 -8.77 -4.43 -11.67
CA ALA A 80 -7.83 -5.42 -11.18
C ALA A 80 -7.91 -6.76 -11.93
N LYS A 81 -9.11 -7.20 -12.31
CA LYS A 81 -9.32 -8.40 -13.15
C LYS A 81 -8.74 -8.19 -14.56
N ASP A 82 -8.98 -7.01 -15.15
CA ASP A 82 -8.54 -6.65 -16.51
C ASP A 82 -7.03 -6.38 -16.62
N LEU A 83 -6.33 -6.32 -15.49
CA LEU A 83 -4.88 -6.08 -15.42
C LEU A 83 -4.07 -7.38 -15.28
N ALA A 84 -4.70 -8.55 -15.28
CA ALA A 84 -3.96 -9.81 -15.32
C ALA A 84 -3.38 -10.03 -16.73
N PRO A 85 -2.05 -9.99 -16.92
CA PRO A 85 -1.48 -10.19 -18.25
C PRO A 85 -1.64 -11.65 -18.70
N SER A 86 -1.55 -11.86 -20.01
CA SER A 86 -1.76 -13.18 -20.63
C SER A 86 -0.68 -14.21 -20.28
N ASP A 87 0.53 -13.74 -19.96
CA ASP A 87 1.69 -14.55 -19.56
C ASP A 87 1.73 -14.86 -18.05
N MET A 88 0.75 -14.38 -17.27
CA MET A 88 0.64 -14.72 -15.85
C MET A 88 0.54 -16.25 -15.67
N PRO A 89 1.40 -16.86 -14.82
CA PRO A 89 1.33 -18.27 -14.49
C PRO A 89 -0.03 -18.70 -13.95
N GLU A 90 -0.40 -19.96 -14.20
CA GLU A 90 -1.73 -20.49 -13.88
C GLU A 90 -2.08 -20.43 -12.39
N ASP A 91 -1.11 -20.67 -11.51
CA ASP A 91 -1.29 -20.61 -10.06
C ASP A 91 -1.54 -19.17 -9.56
N ALA A 92 -0.81 -18.21 -10.11
CA ALA A 92 -1.03 -16.78 -9.85
C ALA A 92 -2.39 -16.33 -10.39
N ARG A 93 -2.76 -16.76 -11.60
CA ARG A 93 -4.07 -16.48 -12.22
C ARG A 93 -5.21 -17.03 -11.39
N THR A 94 -5.14 -18.30 -11.02
CA THR A 94 -6.13 -18.97 -10.15
C THR A 94 -6.31 -18.20 -8.85
N TYR A 95 -5.22 -17.76 -8.22
CA TYR A 95 -5.29 -16.96 -7.00
C TYR A 95 -5.98 -15.60 -7.23
N VAL A 96 -5.64 -14.89 -8.31
CA VAL A 96 -6.24 -13.57 -8.62
C VAL A 96 -7.74 -13.72 -8.86
N GLU A 97 -8.14 -14.73 -9.62
CA GLU A 97 -9.55 -15.03 -9.92
C GLU A 97 -10.32 -15.37 -8.64
N ASP A 98 -9.78 -16.25 -7.79
CA ASP A 98 -10.37 -16.63 -6.50
C ASP A 98 -10.45 -15.44 -5.51
N LEU A 99 -9.42 -14.60 -5.48
CA LEU A 99 -9.38 -13.41 -4.61
C LEU A 99 -10.45 -12.38 -5.00
N LEU A 100 -10.58 -12.12 -6.30
CA LEU A 100 -11.46 -11.08 -6.85
C LEU A 100 -12.83 -11.62 -7.26
N ASP A 101 -13.13 -12.88 -6.93
CA ASP A 101 -14.39 -13.53 -7.25
C ASP A 101 -15.60 -12.75 -6.70
N ASP A 102 -16.68 -12.71 -7.49
CA ASP A 102 -17.87 -11.95 -7.17
C ASP A 102 -18.84 -12.69 -6.22
N ALA A 103 -18.51 -13.93 -5.84
CA ALA A 103 -19.30 -14.67 -4.86
C ALA A 103 -19.39 -13.91 -3.53
N PRO A 104 -20.56 -13.92 -2.87
CA PRO A 104 -20.78 -13.20 -1.63
C PRO A 104 -19.75 -13.51 -0.53
N ASN A 105 -19.29 -14.76 -0.44
CA ASN A 105 -18.31 -15.18 0.57
C ASN A 105 -16.92 -14.55 0.33
N SER A 106 -16.45 -14.52 -0.92
CA SER A 106 -15.19 -13.90 -1.31
C SER A 106 -15.25 -12.39 -1.06
N ARG A 107 -16.34 -11.76 -1.49
CA ARG A 107 -16.57 -10.31 -1.33
C ARG A 107 -16.58 -9.86 0.13
N GLN A 108 -17.17 -10.63 1.05
CA GLN A 108 -17.22 -10.29 2.49
C GLN A 108 -15.84 -10.32 3.18
N GLN A 109 -14.92 -11.15 2.67
CA GLN A 109 -13.58 -11.33 3.22
C GLN A 109 -12.54 -10.43 2.57
N LEU A 110 -12.82 -9.94 1.37
CA LEU A 110 -11.97 -9.04 0.63
C LEU A 110 -11.79 -7.71 1.39
N MET A 111 -10.61 -7.13 1.22
CA MET A 111 -10.24 -5.79 1.66
C MET A 111 -9.49 -5.13 0.51
N GLY A 112 -9.70 -3.83 0.36
CA GLY A 112 -9.04 -3.04 -0.68
C GLY A 112 -8.52 -1.72 -0.12
N PHE A 113 -7.38 -1.27 -0.62
CA PHE A 113 -6.78 0.00 -0.28
C PHE A 113 -6.13 0.66 -1.50
N LEU A 114 -6.07 1.99 -1.47
CA LEU A 114 -5.26 2.80 -2.35
C LEU A 114 -4.15 3.45 -1.52
N PHE A 115 -2.91 3.38 -2.00
CA PHE A 115 -1.76 4.07 -1.39
C PHE A 115 -1.10 4.98 -2.43
N PHE A 116 -1.39 6.27 -2.34
CA PHE A 116 -0.79 7.29 -3.20
C PHE A 116 0.58 7.65 -2.65
N HIS A 117 1.58 7.58 -3.50
CA HIS A 117 2.96 7.63 -3.09
C HIS A 117 3.85 8.36 -4.07
N GLU A 118 5.00 8.79 -3.56
CA GLU A 118 6.20 9.00 -4.37
C GLU A 118 7.18 7.87 -4.06
N ILE A 119 7.96 7.45 -5.05
CA ILE A 119 9.06 6.51 -4.88
C ILE A 119 10.33 7.11 -5.49
N VAL A 120 11.46 6.82 -4.85
CA VAL A 120 12.78 7.11 -5.41
C VAL A 120 13.40 5.77 -5.83
N ASP A 121 13.56 5.58 -7.13
CA ASP A 121 14.18 4.41 -7.74
C ASP A 121 15.47 4.84 -8.46
N GLY A 122 16.63 4.55 -7.85
CA GLY A 122 17.90 5.16 -8.24
C GLY A 122 17.84 6.68 -8.12
N ASP A 123 18.11 7.36 -9.24
CA ASP A 123 18.06 8.84 -9.34
C ASP A 123 16.70 9.35 -9.87
N GLN A 124 15.75 8.45 -10.19
CA GLN A 124 14.47 8.81 -10.77
C GLN A 124 13.37 8.79 -9.71
N ILE A 125 12.68 9.93 -9.59
CA ILE A 125 11.46 10.03 -8.79
C ILE A 125 10.29 9.58 -9.63
N HIS A 126 9.38 8.81 -9.05
CA HIS A 126 8.07 8.53 -9.63
C HIS A 126 6.99 8.97 -8.65
N GLU A 127 5.86 9.42 -9.18
CA GLU A 127 4.62 9.47 -8.43
C GLU A 127 3.71 8.33 -8.87
N GLY A 128 2.94 7.79 -7.93
CA GLY A 128 2.22 6.57 -8.18
C GLY A 128 1.11 6.30 -7.19
N VAL A 129 0.42 5.20 -7.47
CA VAL A 129 -0.67 4.69 -6.66
C VAL A 129 -0.57 3.18 -6.62
N THR A 130 -0.68 2.60 -5.43
CA THR A 130 -0.82 1.16 -5.26
C THR A 130 -2.29 0.83 -5.02
N LEU A 131 -2.90 0.11 -5.96
CA LEU A 131 -4.19 -0.54 -5.78
C LEU A 131 -3.93 -1.92 -5.17
N SER A 132 -4.39 -2.10 -3.94
CA SER A 132 -4.03 -3.25 -3.11
C SER A 132 -5.26 -4.01 -2.66
N PHE A 133 -5.30 -5.31 -2.93
CA PHE A 133 -6.32 -6.24 -2.47
C PHE A 133 -5.73 -7.30 -1.55
N GLY A 134 -6.56 -7.84 -0.67
CA GLY A 134 -6.20 -8.97 0.16
C GLY A 134 -7.39 -9.50 0.95
N ARG A 135 -7.26 -10.71 1.49
CA ARG A 135 -8.31 -11.35 2.30
C ARG A 135 -8.06 -11.22 3.79
N LYS A 136 -9.15 -11.14 4.55
CA LYS A 136 -9.15 -11.35 6.00
C LYS A 136 -8.93 -12.83 6.32
N HIS A 137 -7.74 -13.37 6.08
CA HIS A 137 -7.34 -14.64 6.68
C HIS A 137 -6.88 -14.44 8.12
N GLN A 138 -7.18 -15.41 8.99
CA GLN A 138 -6.70 -15.56 10.38
C GLN A 138 -6.07 -14.29 10.98
N LYS A 139 -6.90 -13.43 11.61
CA LYS A 139 -6.64 -12.14 12.30
C LYS A 139 -5.42 -11.29 11.89
N ARG A 140 -4.20 -11.82 11.81
CA ARG A 140 -2.93 -11.12 11.55
C ARG A 140 -2.27 -11.37 10.19
N TYR A 141 -2.50 -12.49 9.50
CA TYR A 141 -1.87 -12.77 8.20
C TYR A 141 -2.74 -12.29 7.05
N ARG A 142 -2.14 -11.82 5.96
CA ARG A 142 -2.89 -11.29 4.81
C ARG A 142 -2.29 -11.79 3.52
N ASP A 143 -3.15 -12.30 2.65
CA ASP A 143 -2.88 -12.46 1.24
C ASP A 143 -2.80 -11.09 0.57
N ARG A 144 -2.07 -10.99 -0.53
CA ARG A 144 -1.89 -9.75 -1.25
C ARG A 144 -1.93 -9.91 -2.76
N LEU A 145 -2.63 -8.96 -3.38
CA LEU A 145 -2.52 -8.64 -4.78
C LEU A 145 -2.32 -7.12 -4.86
N ASP A 146 -1.17 -6.68 -5.35
CA ASP A 146 -0.87 -5.26 -5.49
C ASP A 146 -0.59 -4.91 -6.94
N PHE A 147 -1.20 -3.83 -7.41
CA PHE A 147 -0.91 -3.18 -8.68
C PHE A 147 -0.32 -1.80 -8.38
N VAL A 148 0.93 -1.58 -8.73
CA VAL A 148 1.67 -0.34 -8.49
C VAL A 148 1.79 0.40 -9.82
N PHE A 149 1.08 1.52 -9.94
CA PHE A 149 1.09 2.35 -11.15
C PHE A 149 1.98 3.56 -10.95
N GLU A 150 2.86 3.83 -11.91
CA GLU A 150 3.92 4.84 -11.76
C GLU A 150 4.07 5.71 -13.01
N ALA A 151 4.19 7.02 -12.75
CA ALA A 151 4.54 8.04 -13.72
C ALA A 151 5.87 8.69 -13.28
N PRO A 152 6.86 8.86 -14.18
CA PRO A 152 8.14 9.44 -13.82
C PRO A 152 7.99 10.95 -13.61
N VAL A 153 8.79 11.50 -12.72
CA VAL A 153 8.89 12.95 -12.51
C VAL A 153 10.14 13.46 -13.20
N GLN A 154 10.00 14.28 -14.23
CA GLN A 154 11.12 14.82 -15.01
C GLN A 154 11.14 16.34 -14.86
N ASN A 155 12.28 16.90 -14.46
CA ASN A 155 12.46 18.33 -14.23
C ASN A 155 11.38 18.95 -13.30
N GLY A 156 10.95 18.18 -12.29
CA GLY A 156 9.92 18.61 -11.34
C GLY A 156 8.48 18.51 -11.86
N GLN A 157 8.24 17.95 -13.06
CA GLN A 157 6.92 17.79 -13.65
C GLN A 157 6.53 16.31 -13.73
N ALA A 158 5.24 16.04 -13.51
CA ALA A 158 4.68 14.70 -13.71
C ALA A 158 4.65 14.32 -15.19
N GLY A 159 5.28 13.19 -15.53
CA GLY A 159 5.18 12.56 -16.85
C GLY A 159 3.88 11.77 -17.03
N SER A 160 3.75 11.08 -18.15
CA SER A 160 2.65 10.14 -18.38
C SER A 160 2.84 8.85 -17.57
N PHE A 161 1.75 8.10 -17.37
CA PHE A 161 1.84 6.71 -16.93
C PHE A 161 2.84 5.93 -17.79
N SER A 162 3.71 5.16 -17.14
CA SER A 162 4.83 4.51 -17.81
C SER A 162 5.08 3.07 -17.34
N LYS A 163 4.67 2.74 -16.11
CA LYS A 163 5.07 1.50 -15.46
C LYS A 163 3.95 0.97 -14.60
N LEU A 164 3.67 -0.32 -14.75
CA LEU A 164 2.83 -1.12 -13.85
C LEU A 164 3.65 -2.26 -13.27
N ARG A 165 3.71 -2.36 -11.95
CA ARG A 165 4.23 -3.55 -11.26
C ARG A 165 3.09 -4.31 -10.63
N ILE A 166 3.08 -5.63 -10.80
CA ILE A 166 2.06 -6.52 -10.23
C ILE A 166 2.74 -7.47 -9.28
N TYR A 167 2.20 -7.60 -8.07
CA TYR A 167 2.68 -8.53 -7.06
C TYR A 167 1.53 -9.45 -6.63
N VAL A 168 1.71 -10.74 -6.81
CA VAL A 168 0.80 -11.80 -6.37
C VAL A 168 1.45 -12.52 -5.21
N ASP A 169 0.94 -12.31 -4.00
CA ASP A 169 1.55 -12.79 -2.74
C ASP A 169 0.50 -13.39 -1.78
N PRO A 170 -0.08 -14.57 -2.11
CA PRO A 170 -0.87 -15.34 -1.16
C PRO A 170 -0.04 -15.71 0.08
N PHE A 171 -0.68 -15.76 1.25
CA PHE A 171 0.03 -16.17 2.45
C PHE A 171 0.29 -17.68 2.46
N GLN A 172 1.51 -18.06 2.08
CA GLN A 172 2.04 -19.44 2.14
C GLN A 172 3.30 -19.52 3.02
N GLY A 173 3.30 -18.79 4.15
CA GLY A 173 4.45 -18.62 5.02
C GLY A 173 5.40 -17.50 4.56
N VAL A 174 6.65 -17.53 5.03
CA VAL A 174 7.68 -16.51 4.74
C VAL A 174 8.46 -16.87 3.48
N LYS A 175 7.74 -16.97 2.36
CA LYS A 175 8.31 -17.16 1.01
C LYS A 175 8.33 -15.82 0.25
N PRO A 176 9.05 -15.70 -0.87
CA PRO A 176 8.83 -14.62 -1.83
C PRO A 176 7.36 -14.56 -2.31
N PRO A 177 6.96 -13.50 -3.04
CA PRO A 177 5.71 -13.51 -3.79
C PRO A 177 5.59 -14.76 -4.65
N LEU A 178 4.35 -15.22 -4.86
CA LEU A 178 4.07 -16.31 -5.79
C LEU A 178 4.50 -15.91 -7.21
N TRP A 179 4.21 -14.67 -7.57
CA TRP A 179 4.58 -14.11 -8.86
C TRP A 179 4.68 -12.59 -8.79
N GLU A 180 5.58 -12.02 -9.56
CA GLU A 180 5.71 -10.58 -9.76
C GLU A 180 6.10 -10.29 -11.20
N THR A 181 5.64 -9.16 -11.74
CA THR A 181 6.03 -8.69 -13.06
C THR A 181 6.08 -7.16 -13.11
N GLU A 182 6.82 -6.64 -14.08
CA GLU A 182 6.83 -5.24 -14.47
C GLU A 182 6.40 -5.15 -15.93
N CYS A 183 5.35 -4.37 -16.19
CA CYS A 183 4.82 -4.11 -17.52
C CYS A 183 5.11 -2.67 -17.91
N ASP A 184 5.54 -2.47 -19.15
CA ASP A 184 5.52 -1.15 -19.79
C ASP A 184 4.05 -0.69 -19.87
N GLY A 185 3.78 0.54 -19.43
CA GLY A 185 2.46 1.13 -19.44
C GLY A 185 1.80 1.17 -20.82
N ALA A 186 2.60 1.17 -21.91
CA ALA A 186 2.10 1.10 -23.28
C ALA A 186 1.69 -0.33 -23.71
N ALA A 187 2.21 -1.37 -23.05
CA ALA A 187 1.97 -2.77 -23.44
C ALA A 187 0.59 -3.29 -22.99
N MET A 188 -0.07 -2.61 -22.05
CA MET A 188 -1.35 -3.03 -21.49
C MET A 188 -2.44 -1.98 -21.72
N THR A 189 -3.38 -2.25 -22.62
CA THR A 189 -4.46 -1.30 -22.98
C THR A 189 -5.31 -0.86 -21.79
N SER A 190 -5.52 -1.73 -20.80
CA SER A 190 -6.32 -1.44 -19.60
C SER A 190 -5.58 -0.58 -18.57
N ALA A 191 -4.24 -0.57 -18.56
CA ALA A 191 -3.46 0.07 -17.52
C ALA A 191 -3.52 1.61 -17.54
N PRO A 192 -3.41 2.31 -18.70
CA PRO A 192 -3.63 3.75 -18.76
C PRO A 192 -5.04 4.17 -18.32
N VAL A 193 -6.06 3.38 -18.66
CA VAL A 193 -7.46 3.64 -18.29
C VAL A 193 -7.64 3.52 -16.78
N ALA A 194 -7.12 2.43 -16.18
CA ALA A 194 -7.13 2.23 -14.74
C ALA A 194 -6.37 3.35 -14.01
N PHE A 195 -5.19 3.74 -14.50
CA PHE A 195 -4.43 4.84 -13.91
C PHE A 195 -5.19 6.17 -13.95
N GLY A 196 -5.82 6.50 -15.09
CA GLY A 196 -6.67 7.68 -15.22
C GLY A 196 -7.82 7.69 -14.22
N ARG A 197 -8.47 6.54 -14.00
CA ARG A 197 -9.51 6.41 -12.97
C ARG A 197 -8.95 6.62 -11.57
N LEU A 198 -7.79 6.04 -11.24
CA LEU A 198 -7.16 6.21 -9.93
C LEU A 198 -6.80 7.68 -9.64
N CYS A 199 -6.39 8.44 -10.66
CA CYS A 199 -6.18 9.88 -10.56
C CYS A 199 -7.48 10.65 -10.30
N ALA A 200 -8.59 10.24 -10.92
CA ALA A 200 -9.91 10.82 -10.65
C ALA A 200 -10.38 10.49 -9.22
N VAL A 201 -10.27 9.23 -8.81
CA VAL A 201 -10.59 8.75 -7.45
C VAL A 201 -9.82 9.53 -6.39
N TYR A 202 -8.53 9.82 -6.65
CA TYR A 202 -7.73 10.66 -5.76
C TYR A 202 -8.41 12.00 -5.47
N LYS A 203 -8.80 12.71 -6.52
CA LYS A 203 -9.44 14.03 -6.42
C LYS A 203 -10.84 13.95 -5.82
N GLU A 204 -11.62 12.95 -6.21
CA GLU A 204 -12.99 12.75 -5.75
C GLU A 204 -13.07 12.44 -4.26
N TRP A 205 -12.17 11.60 -3.74
CA TRP A 205 -12.31 11.03 -2.39
C TRP A 205 -11.59 11.82 -1.30
N GLN A 206 -10.76 12.81 -1.65
CA GLN A 206 -10.07 13.67 -0.69
C GLN A 206 -11.02 14.33 0.32
N SER A 207 -12.23 14.70 -0.09
CA SER A 207 -13.23 15.37 0.74
C SER A 207 -14.34 14.45 1.27
N VAL A 208 -14.33 13.16 0.91
CA VAL A 208 -15.38 12.22 1.28
C VAL A 208 -15.10 11.63 2.66
N GLN A 209 -15.97 11.92 3.61
CA GLN A 209 -15.84 11.42 4.98
C GLN A 209 -15.76 9.88 5.01
N GLY A 210 -14.79 9.34 5.76
CA GLY A 210 -14.61 7.91 5.95
C GLY A 210 -13.85 7.18 4.83
N ARG A 211 -13.53 7.86 3.72
CA ARG A 211 -12.64 7.33 2.66
C ARG A 211 -11.16 7.40 3.05
N PRO A 212 -10.63 8.53 3.58
CA PRO A 212 -9.28 8.59 4.15
C PRO A 212 -9.05 7.47 5.14
N TRP A 213 -8.07 6.63 4.84
CA TRP A 213 -7.57 5.64 5.77
C TRP A 213 -6.33 6.19 6.44
N ASP A 214 -6.50 6.75 7.62
CA ASP A 214 -5.41 7.18 8.48
C ASP A 214 -5.45 6.36 9.76
N HIS A 215 -4.73 5.23 9.77
CA HIS A 215 -4.53 4.52 11.03
C HIS A 215 -3.64 5.39 11.92
N TRP A 216 -4.02 5.63 13.18
CA TRP A 216 -3.30 6.57 14.04
C TRP A 216 -1.79 6.26 14.21
N THR A 217 -1.34 5.03 13.93
CA THR A 217 0.09 4.68 13.95
C THR A 217 0.86 5.15 12.72
N SER A 218 0.19 5.50 11.62
CA SER A 218 0.81 5.88 10.34
C SER A 218 1.79 7.04 10.52
N VAL A 219 1.50 8.00 11.40
CA VAL A 219 2.40 9.12 11.72
C VAL A 219 3.76 8.69 12.33
N TYR A 220 3.83 7.45 12.81
CA TYR A 220 5.04 6.85 13.39
C TYR A 220 5.71 5.83 12.46
N ILE A 221 5.18 5.61 11.24
CA ILE A 221 5.74 4.70 10.25
C ILE A 221 6.52 5.52 9.21
N ASP A 222 7.80 5.19 8.97
CA ASP A 222 8.67 6.07 8.16
C ASP A 222 8.23 6.30 6.72
N HIS A 223 7.63 5.28 6.09
CA HIS A 223 7.12 5.34 4.72
C HIS A 223 5.74 6.00 4.61
N PHE A 224 5.12 6.40 5.72
CA PHE A 224 3.92 7.25 5.72
C PHE A 224 4.28 8.69 6.10
N GLY A 225 3.61 9.67 5.50
CA GLY A 225 3.74 11.09 5.84
C GLY A 225 3.78 11.99 4.61
N PRO A 226 4.11 13.29 4.79
CA PRO A 226 4.01 14.25 3.70
C PRO A 226 4.91 13.88 2.53
N ARG A 227 4.47 14.26 1.33
CA ARG A 227 5.25 14.21 0.11
C ARG A 227 6.54 15.01 0.30
N ARG A 228 7.67 14.49 -0.16
CA ARG A 228 8.99 15.12 -0.01
C ARG A 228 9.31 16.03 -1.20
N HIS A 229 8.83 15.70 -2.39
CA HIS A 229 9.13 16.47 -3.59
C HIS A 229 7.90 17.22 -4.09
N PHE A 230 8.08 18.51 -4.38
CA PHE A 230 7.10 19.27 -5.13
C PHE A 230 7.09 18.76 -6.59
N VAL A 231 5.89 18.53 -7.12
CA VAL A 231 5.70 18.09 -8.50
C VAL A 231 4.65 18.98 -9.15
N GLU A 232 5.09 19.75 -10.12
CA GLU A 232 4.22 20.57 -10.95
C GLU A 232 3.35 19.66 -11.83
N ASN A 233 2.06 20.03 -11.96
CA ASN A 233 1.04 19.26 -12.67
C ASN A 233 0.91 17.80 -12.20
N SER A 234 1.17 17.54 -10.91
CA SER A 234 1.02 16.23 -10.31
C SER A 234 -0.34 15.60 -10.61
N HIS A 235 -0.32 14.29 -10.91
CA HIS A 235 -1.53 13.44 -10.96
C HIS A 235 -2.25 13.39 -9.61
N PHE A 236 -1.50 13.56 -8.51
CA PHE A 236 -1.94 13.49 -7.13
C PHE A 236 -1.58 14.79 -6.36
N PRO A 237 -2.26 15.92 -6.65
CA PRO A 237 -1.97 17.19 -6.01
C PRO A 237 -2.26 17.13 -4.50
N VAL A 238 -1.24 17.38 -3.69
CA VAL A 238 -1.40 17.55 -2.25
C VAL A 238 -1.73 19.02 -2.00
N PHE A 239 -2.99 19.31 -1.68
CA PHE A 239 -3.35 20.63 -1.19
C PHE A 239 -2.80 20.76 0.22
N GLU A 240 -1.96 21.76 0.46
CA GLU A 240 -1.60 22.14 1.83
C GLU A 240 -2.90 22.39 2.59
N THR A 241 -3.25 21.46 3.48
CA THR A 241 -4.21 21.78 4.52
C THR A 241 -3.48 22.75 5.42
N VAL A 242 -3.78 24.03 5.26
CA VAL A 242 -3.40 25.06 6.22
C VAL A 242 -3.86 24.54 7.57
N ALA A 243 -2.91 24.15 8.42
CA ALA A 243 -3.20 23.77 9.78
C ALA A 243 -3.78 25.01 10.47
N THR A 244 -5.11 25.00 10.67
CA THR A 244 -5.80 25.93 11.57
C THR A 244 -5.67 25.44 13.00
#